data_AF-A0A969CPY1-F1
#
_entry.id   AF-A0A969CPY1-F1
#
_cell.length_a   1.000
_cell.length_b   1.000
_cell.length_c   1.000
_cell.angle_alpha   90.00
_cell.angle_beta   90.00
_cell.angle_gamma   90.00
#
_symmetry.space_group_name_H-M   'P 1'
#
loop_
_entity.id
_entity.type
_entity.pdbx_description
1 polymer ?
#
loop_
_entity_poly.entity_id
_entity_poly.type
_entity_poly.pdbx_seq_one_letter_code
_entity_poly.pdbx_strand_id
1 'polypeptide(L)'
;MREYLLERWIQTQEKLCEGDPMFVSHSPKTLGQRLGYQGIYYMVKDLAKAAGLENVHPHSGRHTFASQLLENGMDAFLAMKLTRHRSIQAFKTYTHEGQYQAAKADYWKKQGEEVRSAMSLEEILKRG
;
A
#
# COMPACT_ATOMS: atom_id res chain seq x y z
N MET A 1 4.51 0.21 9.38
CA MET A 1 3.15 0.66 9.76
C MET A 1 2.92 0.60 11.27
N ARG A 2 3.08 -0.55 11.92
CA ARG A 2 2.98 -0.65 13.40
C ARG A 2 3.95 0.30 14.13
N GLU A 3 5.20 0.34 13.69
CA GLU A 3 6.24 1.24 14.24
C GLU A 3 5.81 2.71 14.14
N TYR A 4 5.41 3.16 12.95
CA TYR A 4 4.89 4.51 12.77
C TYR A 4 3.67 4.81 13.66
N LEU A 5 2.71 3.89 13.78
CA LEU A 5 1.54 4.10 14.64
C LEU A 5 1.93 4.18 16.12
N LEU A 6 2.94 3.40 16.55
CA LEU A 6 3.51 3.48 17.88
C LEU A 6 4.23 4.81 18.10
N GLU A 7 5.08 5.25 17.17
CA GLU A 7 5.76 6.55 17.24
C GLU A 7 4.79 7.71 17.28
N ARG A 8 3.74 7.67 16.44
CA ARG A 8 2.68 8.66 16.41
C ARG A 8 1.97 8.71 17.76
N TRP A 9 1.57 7.56 18.31
CA TRP A 9 0.98 7.48 19.64
C TRP A 9 1.92 8.04 20.73
N ILE A 10 3.21 7.69 20.71
CA ILE A 10 4.19 8.21 21.67
C ILE A 10 4.27 9.74 21.60
N GLN A 11 4.31 10.29 20.39
CA GLN A 11 4.50 11.73 20.16
C GLN A 11 3.24 12.56 20.43
N THR A 12 2.06 12.07 20.07
CA THR A 12 0.82 12.85 20.14
C THR A 12 -0.10 12.43 21.29
N GLN A 13 0.14 11.27 21.91
CA GLN A 13 -0.76 10.62 22.87
C GLN A 13 -2.18 10.42 22.34
N GLU A 14 -2.36 10.46 21.02
CA GLU A 14 -3.68 10.34 20.39
C GLU A 14 -4.18 8.89 20.47
N LYS A 15 -5.47 8.71 20.73
CA LYS A 15 -6.12 7.41 20.55
C LYS A 15 -6.83 7.42 19.20
N LEU A 16 -6.33 6.64 18.24
CA LEU A 16 -6.96 6.52 16.93
C LEU A 16 -8.30 5.80 17.03
N CYS A 17 -9.35 6.44 16.51
CA CYS A 17 -10.69 5.90 16.36
C CYS A 17 -10.94 5.46 14.92
N GLU A 18 -12.00 4.68 14.73
CA GLU A 18 -12.43 4.30 13.39
C GLU A 18 -12.79 5.54 12.56
N GLY A 19 -12.23 5.67 11.36
CA GLY A 19 -12.39 6.82 10.47
C GLY A 19 -11.25 7.84 10.54
N ASP A 20 -10.41 7.80 11.58
CA ASP A 20 -9.26 8.70 11.69
C ASP A 20 -8.24 8.47 10.57
N PRO A 21 -7.56 9.53 10.10
CA PRO A 21 -6.51 9.37 9.12
C PRO A 21 -5.35 8.56 9.71
N MET A 22 -4.93 7.51 9.00
CA MET A 22 -3.71 6.78 9.38
C MET A 22 -2.46 7.68 9.27
N PHE A 23 -2.41 8.57 8.28
CA PHE A 23 -1.30 9.49 8.08
C PHE A 23 -1.77 10.93 8.26
N VAL A 24 -1.02 11.68 9.05
CA VAL A 24 -1.23 13.11 9.26
C VAL A 24 -0.11 13.94 8.66
N SER A 25 -0.42 15.19 8.36
CA SER A 25 0.55 16.16 7.90
C SER A 25 1.31 16.75 9.08
N HIS A 26 2.62 16.92 8.90
CA HIS A 26 3.51 17.64 9.82
C HIS A 26 3.88 19.04 9.31
N SER A 27 3.26 19.49 8.21
CA SER A 27 3.45 20.86 7.71
C SER A 27 2.81 21.87 8.66
N PRO A 28 3.44 23.04 8.91
CA PRO A 28 2.86 24.07 9.77
C PRO A 28 1.44 24.49 9.39
N LYS A 29 1.09 24.44 8.09
CA LYS A 29 -0.23 24.87 7.59
C LYS A 29 -1.35 23.84 7.81
N THR A 30 -1.01 22.56 7.90
CA THR A 30 -1.99 21.45 7.94
C THR A 30 -1.65 20.46 9.05
N LEU A 31 -0.94 20.91 10.08
CA LEU A 31 -0.42 20.07 11.16
C LEU A 31 -1.56 19.26 11.79
N GLY A 32 -1.36 17.94 11.91
CA GLY A 32 -2.32 17.01 12.49
C GLY A 32 -3.53 16.67 11.60
N GLN A 33 -3.70 17.34 10.46
CA GLN A 33 -4.76 17.01 9.50
C GLN A 33 -4.38 15.80 8.65
N ARG A 34 -5.36 15.17 8.00
CA ARG A 34 -5.13 14.07 7.04
C ARG A 34 -4.07 14.47 6.01
N LEU A 35 -3.06 13.63 5.85
CA LEU A 35 -2.02 13.82 4.85
C LEU A 35 -2.64 13.82 3.43
N GLY A 36 -2.50 14.94 2.73
CA GLY A 36 -2.97 15.09 1.36
C GLY A 36 -1.96 14.63 0.30
N TYR A 37 -2.41 14.57 -0.96
CA TYR A 37 -1.59 14.16 -2.10
C TYR A 37 -0.32 15.00 -2.26
N GLN A 38 -0.39 16.32 -2.07
CA GLN A 38 0.80 17.18 -2.16
C GLN A 38 1.86 16.81 -1.13
N GLY A 39 1.47 16.48 0.10
CA GLY A 39 2.41 16.04 1.13
C GLY A 39 3.09 14.73 0.75
N ILE A 40 2.34 13.77 0.20
CA ILE A 40 2.89 12.53 -0.34
C ILE A 40 3.86 12.82 -1.49
N TYR A 41 3.49 13.71 -2.40
CA TYR A 41 4.31 14.09 -3.55
C TYR A 41 5.66 14.67 -3.12
N TYR A 42 5.66 15.60 -2.16
CA TYR A 42 6.90 16.19 -1.64
C TYR A 42 7.78 15.16 -0.94
N MET A 43 7.21 14.32 -0.06
CA MET A 43 7.99 13.24 0.59
C MET A 43 8.63 12.30 -0.42
N VAL A 44 7.90 11.90 -1.47
CA VAL A 44 8.45 11.04 -2.53
C VAL A 44 9.58 11.75 -3.28
N LYS A 45 9.45 13.04 -3.56
CA LYS A 45 10.53 13.82 -4.18
C LYS A 45 11.76 13.94 -3.29
N ASP A 46 11.58 14.18 -1.99
CA ASP A 46 12.69 14.31 -1.06
C ASP A 46 13.44 12.98 -0.91
N LEU A 47 12.71 11.87 -0.82
CA LEU A 47 13.29 10.52 -0.82
C LEU A 47 14.02 10.21 -2.12
N ALA A 48 13.45 10.56 -3.27
CA ALA A 48 14.09 10.38 -4.56
C ALA A 48 15.41 11.17 -4.66
N LYS A 49 15.40 12.43 -4.22
CA LYS A 49 16.59 13.27 -4.16
C LYS A 49 17.66 12.68 -3.23
N ALA A 50 17.27 12.21 -2.04
CA ALA A 50 18.19 11.58 -1.09
C ALA A 50 18.81 10.28 -1.65
N ALA A 51 18.05 9.54 -2.46
CA ALA A 51 18.50 8.33 -3.14
C ALA A 51 19.26 8.60 -4.46
N GLY A 52 19.40 9.86 -4.89
CA GLY A 52 20.01 10.21 -6.18
C GLY A 52 19.19 9.78 -7.41
N LEU A 53 17.88 9.61 -7.25
CA LEU A 53 16.96 9.18 -8.31
C LEU A 53 16.24 10.38 -8.94
N GLU A 54 16.20 10.40 -10.26
CA GLU A 54 15.48 11.42 -11.03
C GLU A 54 14.11 10.90 -11.49
N ASN A 55 13.18 11.82 -11.77
CA ASN A 55 11.85 11.54 -12.35
C ASN A 55 10.96 10.57 -11.54
N VAL A 56 11.23 10.39 -10.25
CA VAL A 56 10.38 9.61 -9.35
C VAL A 56 9.26 10.49 -8.78
N HIS A 57 8.03 9.98 -8.85
CA HIS A 57 6.83 10.58 -8.31
C HIS A 57 5.91 9.50 -7.71
N PRO A 58 4.83 9.84 -6.99
CA PRO A 58 4.02 8.86 -6.25
C PRO A 58 3.52 7.65 -7.07
N HIS A 59 3.38 7.78 -8.39
CA HIS A 59 2.97 6.69 -9.26
C HIS A 59 4.12 5.84 -9.80
N SER A 60 5.37 6.32 -9.79
CA SER A 60 6.52 5.61 -10.33
C SER A 60 6.69 4.23 -9.68
N GLY A 61 6.64 4.16 -8.34
CA GLY A 61 6.75 2.87 -7.63
C GLY A 61 5.63 1.89 -7.98
N ARG A 62 4.42 2.38 -8.24
CA ARG A 62 3.30 1.53 -8.70
C ARG A 62 3.53 0.99 -10.10
N HIS A 63 4.06 1.82 -11.01
CA HIS A 63 4.41 1.37 -12.36
C HIS A 63 5.54 0.34 -12.33
N THR A 64 6.60 0.59 -11.56
CA THR A 64 7.69 -0.35 -11.36
C THR A 64 7.19 -1.68 -10.80
N PHE A 65 6.33 -1.65 -9.78
CA PHE A 65 5.72 -2.86 -9.22
C PHE A 65 4.89 -3.61 -10.27
N ALA A 66 4.06 -2.91 -11.06
CA ALA A 66 3.28 -3.54 -12.12
C ALA A 66 4.15 -4.20 -13.20
N SER A 67 5.21 -3.53 -13.65
CA SER A 67 6.17 -4.09 -14.61
C SER A 67 6.86 -5.32 -14.03
N GLN A 68 7.33 -5.26 -12.78
CA GLN A 68 7.98 -6.39 -12.10
C GLN A 68 7.07 -7.61 -11.98
N LEU A 69 5.76 -7.43 -11.74
CA LEU A 69 4.81 -8.55 -11.73
C LEU A 69 4.75 -9.25 -13.09
N LEU A 70 4.70 -8.49 -14.18
CA LEU A 70 4.65 -9.02 -15.54
C LEU A 70 5.98 -9.67 -15.94
N GLU A 71 7.11 -9.05 -15.62
CA GLU A 71 8.46 -9.59 -15.85
C GLU A 71 8.66 -10.93 -15.14
N ASN A 72 8.09 -11.09 -13.94
CA ASN A 72 8.09 -12.34 -13.19
C ASN A 72 7.01 -13.34 -13.67
N GLY A 73 6.44 -13.12 -14.86
CA GLY A 73 5.49 -14.03 -15.51
C GLY A 73 4.13 -14.11 -14.80
N MET A 74 3.74 -13.11 -14.02
CA MET A 74 2.38 -13.02 -13.50
C MET A 74 1.40 -12.75 -14.64
N ASP A 75 0.26 -13.43 -14.57
CA ASP A 75 -0.85 -13.16 -15.46
C ASP A 75 -1.25 -11.67 -15.38
N ALA A 76 -1.42 -11.05 -16.55
CA ALA A 76 -1.65 -9.61 -16.64
C ALA A 76 -2.95 -9.17 -15.94
N PHE A 77 -3.97 -10.02 -15.91
CA PHE A 77 -5.21 -9.75 -15.22
C PHE A 77 -5.02 -9.80 -13.69
N LEU A 78 -4.28 -10.77 -13.17
CA LEU A 78 -3.92 -10.83 -11.75
C LEU A 78 -3.03 -9.64 -11.33
N ALA A 79 -2.03 -9.29 -12.15
CA ALA A 79 -1.17 -8.12 -11.91
C ALA A 79 -1.97 -6.82 -11.87
N MET A 80 -2.98 -6.67 -12.76
CA MET A 80 -3.90 -5.53 -12.75
C MET A 80 -4.81 -5.49 -11.51
N LYS A 81 -5.22 -6.64 -10.96
CA LYS A 81 -5.99 -6.70 -9.70
C LYS A 81 -5.13 -6.26 -8.51
N LEU A 82 -3.86 -6.71 -8.45
CA LEU A 82 -2.93 -6.34 -7.37
C LEU A 82 -2.52 -4.87 -7.43
N THR A 83 -2.22 -4.38 -8.64
CA THR A 83 -1.82 -2.97 -8.86
C THR A 83 -3.02 -2.04 -8.96
N ARG A 84 -4.23 -2.57 -9.10
CA ARG A 84 -5.54 -1.94 -8.96
C ARG A 84 -5.74 -0.64 -9.77
N HIS A 85 -5.51 -0.56 -11.08
CA HIS A 85 -6.21 0.36 -12.04
C HIS A 85 -5.56 0.36 -13.45
N ARG A 86 -6.30 -0.06 -14.47
CA ARG A 86 -6.27 0.58 -15.80
C ARG A 86 -7.74 0.80 -16.23
N SER A 87 -8.31 1.90 -15.74
CA SER A 87 -9.72 2.34 -15.81
C SER A 87 -10.75 1.61 -14.92
N ILE A 88 -11.52 2.39 -14.15
CA ILE A 88 -12.70 1.97 -13.37
C ILE A 88 -13.86 1.55 -14.30
N GLN A 89 -13.85 2.02 -15.55
CA GLN A 89 -14.93 1.80 -16.51
C GLN A 89 -15.01 0.35 -17.00
N ALA A 90 -13.90 -0.40 -17.00
CA ALA A 90 -13.86 -1.81 -17.41
C ALA A 90 -14.20 -2.81 -16.28
N PHE A 91 -14.44 -2.34 -15.05
CA PHE A 91 -14.41 -3.18 -13.85
C PHE A 91 -15.78 -3.59 -13.28
N LYS A 92 -16.88 -3.07 -13.83
CA LYS A 92 -18.23 -3.36 -13.29
C LYS A 92 -18.71 -4.80 -13.51
N THR A 93 -18.04 -5.60 -14.32
CA THR A 93 -18.49 -6.95 -14.69
C THR A 93 -17.81 -8.09 -13.90
N TYR A 94 -16.72 -7.82 -13.16
CA TYR A 94 -15.89 -8.89 -12.56
C TYR A 94 -15.59 -8.66 -11.08
N THR A 95 -16.65 -8.69 -10.28
CA THR A 95 -16.65 -8.78 -8.81
C THR A 95 -16.47 -10.23 -8.37
N HIS A 96 -15.24 -10.68 -8.09
CA HIS A 96 -15.04 -11.87 -7.26
C HIS A 96 -13.78 -11.75 -6.41
N GLU A 97 -13.99 -11.79 -5.08
CA GLU A 97 -12.97 -11.92 -4.03
C GLU A 97 -11.98 -13.07 -4.32
N GLY A 98 -12.45 -14.17 -4.92
CA GLY A 98 -11.61 -15.32 -5.27
C GLY A 98 -10.45 -15.00 -6.21
N GLN A 99 -10.60 -14.04 -7.13
CA GLN A 99 -9.54 -13.66 -8.06
C GLN A 99 -8.44 -12.83 -7.37
N TYR A 100 -8.79 -12.06 -6.34
CA TYR A 100 -7.81 -11.32 -5.54
C TYR A 100 -6.95 -12.26 -4.70
N GLN A 101 -7.57 -13.27 -4.07
CA GLN A 101 -6.86 -14.28 -3.30
C GLN A 101 -5.95 -15.14 -4.19
N ALA A 102 -6.40 -15.50 -5.40
CA ALA A 102 -5.59 -16.21 -6.38
C ALA A 102 -4.37 -15.38 -6.83
N ALA A 103 -4.55 -14.07 -7.10
CA ALA A 103 -3.45 -13.17 -7.45
C ALA A 103 -2.42 -13.06 -6.32
N LYS A 104 -2.89 -12.94 -5.07
CA LYS A 104 -2.04 -12.89 -3.88
C LYS A 104 -1.25 -14.20 -3.74
N ALA A 105 -1.89 -15.36 -3.91
CA ALA A 105 -1.23 -16.66 -3.81
C ALA A 105 -0.16 -16.86 -4.89
N ASP A 106 -0.43 -16.49 -6.14
CA ASP A 106 0.56 -16.58 -7.24
C ASP A 106 1.79 -15.70 -6.98
N TYR A 107 1.59 -14.50 -6.43
CA TYR A 107 2.68 -13.61 -6.04
C TYR A 107 3.65 -14.27 -5.04
N TRP A 108 3.12 -14.77 -3.92
CA TRP A 108 3.94 -15.36 -2.85
C TRP A 108 4.65 -16.63 -3.33
N LYS A 109 3.95 -17.49 -4.09
CA LYS A 109 4.54 -18.71 -4.68
C LYS A 109 5.78 -18.40 -5.51
N LYS A 110 5.76 -17.30 -6.28
CA LYS A 110 6.89 -16.88 -7.13
C LYS A 110 8.05 -16.25 -6.37
N GLN A 111 7.81 -15.72 -5.17
CA GLN A 111 8.86 -15.18 -4.28
C GLN A 111 9.56 -16.27 -3.46
N GLY A 112 9.19 -17.55 -3.61
CA GLY A 112 9.79 -18.66 -2.88
C GLY A 112 9.28 -18.79 -1.44
N GLU A 113 8.30 -17.99 -1.03
CA GLU A 113 7.59 -18.15 0.24
C GLU A 113 6.27 -18.90 -0.02
N GLU A 114 6.12 -20.11 0.51
CA GLU A 114 4.80 -20.70 0.63
C GLU A 114 3.89 -19.71 1.35
N VAL A 115 2.65 -19.55 0.86
CA VAL A 115 1.62 -18.77 1.52
C VAL A 115 1.40 -19.39 2.90
N ARG A 116 2.18 -18.96 3.90
CA ARG A 116 1.84 -19.15 5.30
C ARG A 116 0.46 -18.53 5.40
N SER A 117 -0.55 -19.36 5.64
CA SER A 117 -1.92 -18.92 5.83
C SER A 117 -1.84 -17.71 6.75
N ALA A 118 -2.15 -16.52 6.22
CA ALA A 118 -2.15 -15.32 7.03
C ALA A 118 -3.05 -15.65 8.22
N MET A 119 -2.49 -15.62 9.43
CA MET A 119 -3.23 -15.92 10.66
C MET A 119 -4.56 -15.18 10.58
N SER A 120 -5.63 -15.92 10.87
CA SER A 120 -6.98 -15.37 10.80
C SER A 120 -7.06 -14.11 11.65
N LEU A 121 -7.88 -13.13 11.24
CA LEU A 121 -8.13 -11.91 12.03
C LEU A 121 -8.50 -12.23 13.49
N GLU A 122 -9.15 -13.38 13.72
CA GLU A 122 -9.48 -13.90 15.05
C GLU A 122 -8.24 -14.29 15.88
N GLU A 123 -7.20 -14.88 15.28
CA GLU A 123 -5.95 -15.24 15.98
C GLU A 123 -5.11 -14.02 16.33
N ILE A 124 -5.20 -12.95 15.55
CA ILE A 124 -4.52 -11.68 15.83
C ILE A 124 -5.19 -10.96 17.01
N LEU A 125 -6.51 -11.03 17.12
CA LEU A 125 -7.28 -10.38 18.20
C LEU A 125 -7.21 -11.13 19.54
N LYS A 126 -7.00 -12.46 19.54
CA LYS A 126 -6.89 -13.27 20.77
C LYS A 126 -5.55 -13.14 21.51
N ARG A 127 -4.55 -12.47 20.91
CA ARG A 127 -3.22 -12.27 21.50
C ARG A 127 -2.94 -10.83 21.94
N GLY A 128 -3.93 -9.95 21.86
CA GLY A 128 -3.87 -8.55 22.30
C GLY A 128 -4.57 -8.32 23.62
#